data_AF-A0A327K4M6-F1
#
_entry.id   AF-A0A327K4M6-F1
#
_cell.length_a   1.000
_cell.length_b   1.000
_cell.length_c   1.000
_cell.angle_alpha   90.00
_cell.angle_beta   90.00
_cell.angle_gamma   90.00
#
_symmetry.space_group_name_H-M   'P 1'
#
loop_
_entity.id
_entity.type
_entity.pdbx_description
1 polymer ?
#
loop_
_entity_poly.entity_id
_entity_poly.type
_entity_poly.pdbx_seq_one_letter_code
_entity_poly.pdbx_strand_id
1 'polypeptide(L)'
;MLLAIAAGGGEIEPLHIGEIFLLEAGGGALLGFVGGWIAVRLMQSIDHYPVEILLSLALVTGLYAVALALHMSGPIAVVVAGLLVGNRGQRTAMSEETKTYLFHFWEVIDELLNSVLFLLIGL
;
A
#
# COMPACT_ATOMS: atom_id res chain seq x y z
N MET A 1 -17.12 -11.54 5.72
CA MET A 1 -16.85 -12.95 5.36
C MET A 1 -16.47 -13.81 6.57
N LEU A 2 -15.64 -13.33 7.50
CA LEU A 2 -15.30 -14.04 8.76
C LEU A 2 -16.51 -14.40 9.66
N LEU A 3 -17.60 -13.62 9.60
CA LEU A 3 -18.86 -13.89 10.33
C LEU A 3 -19.61 -15.13 9.82
N ALA A 4 -19.44 -15.53 8.55
CA ALA A 4 -20.06 -16.74 8.01
C ALA A 4 -19.37 -18.02 8.49
N ILE A 5 -18.05 -17.94 8.72
CA ILE A 5 -17.23 -19.04 9.26
C ILE A 5 -17.52 -19.26 10.74
N ALA A 6 -17.79 -18.20 11.50
CA ALA A 6 -18.17 -18.31 12.92
C ALA A 6 -19.57 -18.90 13.16
N ALA A 7 -20.45 -18.88 12.15
CA ALA A 7 -21.85 -19.29 12.28
C ALA A 7 -22.13 -20.76 11.88
N GLY A 8 -21.16 -21.45 11.25
CA GLY A 8 -21.35 -22.81 10.74
C GLY A 8 -20.31 -23.79 11.30
N GLY A 9 -20.72 -24.68 12.18
CA GLY A 9 -19.89 -25.76 12.75
C GLY A 9 -19.54 -26.87 11.77
N GLY A 10 -18.96 -26.53 10.61
CA GLY A 10 -18.32 -27.46 9.69
C GLY A 10 -16.81 -27.48 9.93
N GLU A 11 -16.19 -28.65 9.88
CA GLU A 11 -14.75 -28.85 10.08
C GLU A 11 -13.94 -27.80 9.31
N ILE A 12 -13.17 -26.99 10.04
CA ILE A 12 -12.32 -25.95 9.46
C ILE A 12 -11.15 -26.67 8.78
N GLU A 13 -11.30 -26.96 7.49
CA GLU A 13 -10.23 -27.52 6.67
C GLU A 13 -9.14 -26.45 6.47
N PRO A 14 -7.91 -26.64 7.00
CA PRO A 14 -6.83 -25.66 6.89
C PRO A 14 -6.48 -25.30 5.44
N LEU A 15 -6.76 -26.22 4.51
CA LEU A 15 -6.55 -26.05 3.08
C LEU A 15 -7.45 -24.94 2.50
N HIS A 16 -8.70 -24.86 2.96
CA HIS A 16 -9.68 -23.89 2.47
C HIS A 16 -9.35 -22.45 2.94
N ILE A 17 -8.80 -22.31 4.15
CA ILE A 17 -8.30 -21.02 4.65
C ILE A 17 -7.08 -20.56 3.85
N GLY A 18 -6.18 -21.49 3.50
CA GLY A 18 -4.99 -21.20 2.71
C GLY A 18 -5.30 -20.64 1.33
N GLU A 19 -6.30 -21.21 0.64
CA GLU A 19 -6.72 -20.74 -0.69
C GLU A 19 -7.30 -19.33 -0.65
N ILE A 20 -8.16 -19.02 0.32
CA ILE A 20 -8.75 -17.68 0.48
C ILE A 20 -7.67 -16.65 0.78
N PHE A 21 -6.73 -16.98 1.68
CA PHE A 21 -5.63 -16.09 2.02
C PHE A 21 -4.72 -15.80 0.82
N LEU A 22 -4.38 -16.83 0.04
CA LEU A 22 -3.58 -16.66 -1.18
C LEU A 22 -4.29 -15.76 -2.21
N LEU A 23 -5.62 -15.88 -2.32
CA LEU A 23 -6.39 -15.05 -3.23
C LEU A 23 -6.46 -13.59 -2.76
N GLU A 24 -6.70 -13.34 -1.47
CA GLU A 24 -6.73 -11.98 -0.89
C GLU A 24 -5.36 -11.29 -0.94
N ALA A 25 -4.29 -12.03 -0.62
CA ALA A 25 -2.92 -11.55 -0.67
C ALA A 25 -2.43 -11.35 -2.11
N GLY A 26 -2.70 -12.31 -2.99
CA GLY A 26 -2.35 -12.25 -4.41
C GLY A 26 -3.10 -11.14 -5.14
N GLY A 27 -4.39 -10.97 -4.86
CA GLY A 27 -5.20 -9.87 -5.38
C GLY A 27 -4.66 -8.50 -4.92
N GLY A 28 -4.33 -8.37 -3.64
CA GLY A 28 -3.68 -7.17 -3.10
C GLY A 28 -2.35 -6.87 -3.80
N ALA A 29 -1.50 -7.89 -3.98
CA ALA A 29 -0.22 -7.74 -4.65
C ALA A 29 -0.38 -7.30 -6.12
N LEU A 30 -1.32 -7.90 -6.86
CA LEU A 30 -1.60 -7.51 -8.24
C LEU A 30 -2.13 -6.08 -8.33
N LEU A 31 -3.05 -5.70 -7.45
CA LEU A 31 -3.59 -4.35 -7.37
C LEU A 31 -2.48 -3.32 -7.08
N GLY A 32 -1.62 -3.61 -6.11
CA GLY A 32 -0.46 -2.80 -5.76
C GLY A 32 0.52 -2.64 -6.93
N PHE A 33 0.78 -3.73 -7.66
CA PHE A 33 1.65 -3.70 -8.82
C PHE A 33 1.10 -2.79 -9.93
N VAL A 34 -0.19 -2.94 -10.27
CA VAL A 34 -0.85 -2.11 -11.29
C VAL A 34 -0.89 -0.65 -10.86
N GLY A 35 -1.32 -0.36 -9.63
CA GLY A 35 -1.39 1.02 -9.12
C GLY A 35 -0.02 1.67 -9.02
N GLY A 36 0.99 0.95 -8.51
CA GLY A 36 2.37 1.43 -8.46
C GLY A 36 2.95 1.71 -9.84
N TRP A 37 2.63 0.87 -10.84
CA TRP A 37 3.10 1.07 -12.22
C TRP A 37 2.48 2.32 -12.84
N ILE A 38 1.18 2.56 -12.60
CA ILE A 38 0.50 3.79 -13.02
C ILE A 38 1.15 5.00 -12.33
N ALA A 39 1.40 4.93 -11.03
CA ALA A 39 2.02 6.02 -10.28
C ALA A 39 3.42 6.37 -10.81
N VAL A 40 4.27 5.36 -11.06
CA VAL A 40 5.61 5.59 -11.66
C VAL A 40 5.49 6.29 -13.01
N ARG A 41 4.50 5.94 -13.83
CA ARG A 41 4.26 6.60 -15.12
C ARG A 41 3.78 8.03 -14.97
N LEU A 42 2.95 8.31 -13.97
CA LEU A 42 2.51 9.67 -13.68
C LEU A 42 3.67 10.52 -13.16
N MET A 43 4.49 9.98 -12.25
CA MET A 43 5.71 10.66 -11.75
C MET A 43 6.66 11.02 -12.89
N GLN A 44 6.85 10.14 -13.89
CA GLN A 44 7.66 10.44 -15.08
C GLN A 44 7.19 11.66 -15.90
N SER A 45 5.91 12.04 -15.78
CA SER A 45 5.32 13.16 -16.50
C SER A 45 5.28 14.46 -15.69
N ILE A 46 5.66 14.43 -14.42
CA ILE A 46 5.54 15.53 -13.46
C ILE A 46 6.96 15.95 -13.06
N ASP A 47 7.25 17.25 -13.13
CA ASP A 47 8.53 17.82 -12.68
C ASP A 47 8.27 18.84 -11.57
N HIS A 48 7.61 18.38 -10.50
CA HIS A 48 7.26 19.22 -9.34
C HIS A 48 7.04 18.38 -8.07
N TYR A 49 7.98 18.48 -7.12
CA TYR A 49 8.01 17.63 -5.93
C TYR A 49 6.74 17.64 -5.05
N PRO A 50 6.01 18.75 -4.85
CA PRO A 50 4.78 18.72 -4.05
C PRO A 50 3.70 17.84 -4.67
N VAL A 51 3.60 17.85 -6.01
CA VAL A 51 2.60 17.06 -6.74
C VAL A 51 2.96 15.57 -6.66
N GLU A 52 4.23 15.22 -6.75
CA GLU A 52 4.68 13.83 -6.58
C GLU A 52 4.46 13.31 -5.15
N ILE A 53 4.63 14.15 -4.12
CA ILE A 53 4.27 13.80 -2.73
C ILE A 53 2.77 13.55 -2.61
N LEU A 54 1.93 14.45 -3.13
CA LEU A 54 0.47 14.29 -3.13
C LEU A 54 0.05 13.03 -3.89
N LEU A 55 0.70 12.73 -5.02
CA LEU A 55 0.47 11.52 -5.78
C LEU A 55 0.80 10.27 -4.97
N SER A 56 1.89 10.28 -4.18
CA SER A 56 2.23 9.16 -3.30
C SER A 56 1.20 8.94 -2.20
N LEU A 57 0.67 10.00 -1.59
CA LEU A 57 -0.40 9.93 -0.60
C LEU A 57 -1.71 9.42 -1.22
N ALA A 58 -2.06 9.94 -2.39
CA ALA A 58 -3.22 9.51 -3.16
C ALA A 58 -3.11 8.05 -3.57
N LEU A 59 -1.90 7.58 -3.93
CA LEU A 59 -1.63 6.19 -4.26
C LEU A 59 -1.87 5.28 -3.05
N VAL A 60 -1.30 5.61 -1.89
CA VAL A 60 -1.44 4.79 -0.67
C VAL A 60 -2.90 4.73 -0.21
N THR A 61 -3.56 5.89 -0.12
CA THR A 61 -4.96 5.96 0.32
C THR A 61 -5.92 5.35 -0.70
N GLY A 62 -5.71 5.62 -1.99
CA GLY A 62 -6.51 5.09 -3.09
C GLY A 62 -6.38 3.58 -3.23
N LEU A 63 -5.16 3.04 -3.19
CA LEU A 63 -4.95 1.59 -3.23
C LEU A 63 -5.60 0.89 -2.04
N TYR A 64 -5.49 1.46 -0.84
CA TYR A 64 -6.10 0.88 0.34
C TYR A 64 -7.63 0.85 0.22
N ALA A 65 -8.24 1.96 -0.22
CA ALA A 65 -9.68 2.03 -0.42
C ALA A 65 -10.18 1.05 -1.51
N VAL A 66 -9.48 0.95 -2.64
CA VAL A 66 -9.82 0.00 -3.71
C VAL A 66 -9.64 -1.44 -3.25
N ALA A 67 -8.57 -1.75 -2.51
CA ALA A 67 -8.34 -3.08 -1.96
C ALA A 67 -9.46 -3.49 -1.02
N LEU A 68 -9.90 -2.59 -0.13
CA LEU A 68 -11.03 -2.83 0.76
C LEU A 68 -12.33 -3.11 -0.03
N ALA A 69 -12.61 -2.32 -1.06
CA ALA A 69 -13.79 -2.49 -1.91
C ALA A 69 -13.78 -3.83 -2.67
N LEU A 70 -12.58 -4.33 -3.02
CA LEU A 70 -12.39 -5.61 -3.69
C LEU A 70 -12.21 -6.80 -2.73
N HIS A 71 -12.31 -6.57 -1.41
CA HIS A 71 -12.02 -7.58 -0.38
C HIS A 71 -10.62 -8.19 -0.52
N MET A 72 -9.63 -7.37 -0.87
CA MET A 72 -8.22 -7.74 -1.00
C MET A 72 -7.39 -7.13 0.13
N SER A 73 -6.15 -7.59 0.28
CA SER A 73 -5.24 -7.04 1.30
C SER A 73 -4.73 -5.65 0.93
N GLY A 74 -5.28 -4.62 1.59
CA GLY A 74 -4.84 -3.22 1.47
C GLY A 74 -3.36 -3.00 1.83
N PRO A 75 -2.86 -3.50 2.97
CA PRO A 75 -1.44 -3.37 3.32
C PRO A 75 -0.50 -3.97 2.26
N ILE A 76 -0.83 -5.15 1.72
CA ILE A 76 0.00 -5.77 0.68
C ILE A 76 -0.03 -4.93 -0.60
N ALA A 77 -1.19 -4.43 -1.01
CA ALA A 77 -1.29 -3.54 -2.17
C ALA A 77 -0.42 -2.29 -2.03
N VAL A 78 -0.48 -1.63 -0.86
CA VAL A 78 0.33 -0.45 -0.55
C VAL A 78 1.83 -0.78 -0.56
N VAL A 79 2.26 -1.88 0.06
CA VAL A 79 3.67 -2.28 0.11
C VAL A 79 4.20 -2.58 -1.29
N VAL A 80 3.46 -3.34 -2.12
CA VAL A 80 3.89 -3.66 -3.48
C VAL A 80 4.01 -2.39 -4.34
N ALA A 81 3.06 -1.45 -4.21
CA ALA A 81 3.14 -0.17 -4.90
C ALA A 81 4.32 0.68 -4.41
N GLY A 82 4.54 0.74 -3.09
CA GLY A 82 5.65 1.45 -2.47
C GLY A 82 7.01 0.91 -2.89
N LEU A 83 7.17 -0.43 -2.98
CA LEU A 83 8.39 -1.05 -3.51
C LEU A 83 8.64 -0.68 -4.97
N LEU A 84 7.58 -0.61 -5.79
CA LEU A 84 7.71 -0.27 -7.20
C LEU A 84 8.08 1.22 -7.40
N VAL A 85 7.44 2.12 -6.67
CA VAL A 85 7.76 3.55 -6.65
C VAL A 85 9.15 3.79 -6.07
N GLY A 86 9.46 3.18 -4.93
CA GLY A 86 10.74 3.33 -4.25
C GLY A 86 11.92 2.78 -5.05
N ASN A 87 11.79 1.63 -5.71
CA ASN A 87 12.89 1.05 -6.48
C ASN A 87 12.96 1.60 -7.92
N ARG A 88 11.84 1.57 -8.65
CA ARG A 88 11.80 1.89 -10.09
C ARG A 88 11.57 3.38 -10.35
N GLY A 89 10.81 4.05 -9.48
CA GLY A 89 10.63 5.51 -9.51
C GLY A 89 11.93 6.26 -9.23
N GLN A 90 12.70 5.83 -8.22
CA GLN A 90 14.01 6.40 -7.92
C GLN A 90 15.00 6.33 -9.09
N ARG A 91 14.99 5.27 -9.90
CA ARG A 91 15.98 5.11 -10.98
C ARG A 91 15.59 5.78 -12.29
N THR A 92 14.30 6.02 -12.52
CA THR A 92 13.80 6.29 -13.87
C THR A 92 12.72 7.36 -13.97
N ALA A 93 12.19 7.86 -12.85
CA ALA A 93 11.01 8.73 -12.83
C ALA A 93 11.19 10.05 -12.09
N MET A 94 12.11 10.13 -11.13
CA MET A 94 12.20 11.27 -10.20
C MET A 94 13.52 12.01 -10.37
N SER A 95 13.49 13.34 -10.23
CA SER A 95 14.69 14.15 -10.05
C SER A 95 15.35 13.89 -8.68
N GLU A 96 16.63 14.25 -8.50
CA GLU A 96 17.31 14.09 -7.20
C GLU A 96 16.63 14.92 -6.09
N GLU A 97 16.09 16.08 -6.45
CA GLU A 97 15.32 16.94 -5.55
C GLU A 97 14.02 16.25 -5.12
N THR A 98 13.20 15.77 -6.06
CA THR A 98 11.94 15.12 -5.71
C THR A 98 12.15 13.86 -4.88
N LYS A 99 13.17 13.05 -5.18
CA LYS A 99 13.52 11.90 -4.34
C LYS A 99 13.74 12.34 -2.91
N THR A 100 14.64 13.30 -2.69
CA THR A 100 15.01 13.76 -1.35
C THR A 100 13.79 14.22 -0.55
N TYR A 101 12.94 15.07 -1.14
CA TYR A 101 11.73 15.55 -0.47
C TYR A 101 10.69 14.46 -0.24
N LEU A 102 10.51 13.54 -1.18
CA LEU A 102 9.54 12.45 -1.02
C LEU A 102 9.96 11.49 0.11
N PHE A 103 11.24 11.11 0.19
CA PHE A 103 11.72 10.24 1.26
C PHE A 103 11.65 10.91 2.63
N HIS A 104 12.10 12.16 2.75
CA HIS A 104 11.98 12.88 4.02
C HIS A 104 10.53 13.10 4.45
N PHE A 105 9.62 13.36 3.51
CA PHE A 105 8.21 13.45 3.82
C PHE A 105 7.69 12.15 4.45
N TRP A 106 8.00 11.00 3.83
CA TRP A 106 7.58 9.70 4.35
C TRP A 106 8.26 9.31 5.67
N GLU A 107 9.51 9.71 5.89
CA GLU A 107 10.20 9.56 7.17
C GLU A 107 9.47 10.30 8.30
N VAL A 108 9.07 11.56 8.07
CA VAL A 108 8.27 12.34 9.04
C VAL A 108 6.92 11.67 9.31
N ILE A 109 6.26 11.14 8.28
CA ILE A 109 4.99 10.42 8.46
C ILE A 109 5.20 9.14 9.27
N ASP A 110 6.25 8.36 9.00
CA ASP A 110 6.57 7.14 9.75
C ASP A 110 6.84 7.46 11.23
N GLU A 111 7.66 8.47 11.51
CA GLU A 111 7.93 8.93 12.88
C GLU A 111 6.66 9.39 13.60
N LEU A 112 5.79 10.13 12.92
CA LEU A 112 4.53 10.60 13.47
C LEU A 112 3.60 9.43 13.80
N LEU A 113 3.39 8.51 12.85
CA LEU A 113 2.53 7.34 13.04
C LEU A 113 3.05 6.45 14.16
N ASN A 114 4.37 6.25 14.23
CA ASN A 114 5.00 5.48 15.29
C ASN A 114 4.85 6.17 16.66
N SER A 115 5.02 7.48 16.74
CA SER A 115 4.82 8.26 17.97
C SER A 115 3.38 8.18 18.46
N VAL A 116 2.40 8.28 17.56
CA VAL A 116 0.97 8.09 17.89
C VAL A 116 0.71 6.66 18.34
N LEU A 117 1.29 5.66 17.69
CA LEU A 117 1.15 4.25 18.08
C LEU A 117 1.68 4.02 19.51
N PHE A 118 2.85 4.56 19.86
CA PHE A 118 3.37 4.47 21.22
C PHE A 118 2.49 5.18 22.24
N LEU A 119 1.96 6.36 21.90
CA LEU A 119 1.02 7.08 22.75
C LEU A 119 -0.25 6.26 23.00
N LEU A 120 -0.80 5.60 21.97
CA LEU A 120 -2.01 4.77 22.09
C LEU A 120 -1.77 3.49 22.90
N ILE A 121 -0.59 2.87 22.80
CA ILE A 121 -0.24 1.68 23.58
C ILE A 121 0.02 2.04 25.05
N GLY A 122 0.53 3.25 25.31
CA GLY A 122 0.85 3.73 26.66
C GLY A 122 -0.34 4.27 27.46
N LEU A 123 -1.52 4.40 26.84
CA LEU A 123 -2.76 4.92 27.44
C LEU A 123 -3.64 3.77 27.95
#